data_AF-A0A9E3XHM4-F1
#
_entry.id   AF-A0A9E3XHM4-F1
#
_cell.length_a   1.000
_cell.length_b   1.000
_cell.length_c   1.000
_cell.angle_alpha   90.00
_cell.angle_beta   90.00
_cell.angle_gamma   90.00
#
_symmetry.space_group_name_H-M   'P 1'
#
loop_
_entity.id
_entity.type
_entity.pdbx_description
1 polymer ?
#
loop_
_entity_poly.entity_id
_entity_poly.type
_entity_poly.pdbx_seq_one_letter_code
_entity_poly.pdbx_strand_id
1 'polypeptide(L)'
;FDGKTMLLGDYSPSEYVTVAGNDLKLFPVAEHQESTVDDPIGEGKQLTISGMSGDLRKTVQVTLYENFPGMAVFNVSYTNTGEADLAVERWVNQHYQVKAGQSSPALWSFQSGSYGSRPDWLLPLGAGFSQDNYMGMNASDYGGGTPVVDVWRKEAGLGVGHLEMVPKLVSLPVTMPDGQAAYLGVRYQ
;
A
#
# COMPACT_ATOMS: atom_id res chain seq x y z
N PHE A 1 -3.12 6.94 23.02
CA PHE A 1 -1.91 6.24 22.53
C PHE A 1 -0.75 6.66 23.39
N ASP A 2 -0.12 5.73 24.10
CA ASP A 2 0.78 6.01 25.23
C ASP A 2 2.21 6.36 24.79
N GLY A 3 2.40 6.81 23.55
CA GLY A 3 3.70 7.10 22.95
C GLY A 3 4.62 5.89 22.74
N LYS A 4 4.12 4.67 22.95
CA LYS A 4 4.90 3.43 22.79
C LYS A 4 4.91 2.97 21.34
N THR A 5 6.11 2.78 20.79
CA THR A 5 6.32 2.13 19.50
C THR A 5 5.86 0.67 19.57
N MET A 6 5.06 0.26 18.58
CA MET A 6 4.57 -1.12 18.45
C MET A 6 4.83 -1.61 17.03
N LEU A 7 5.36 -2.83 16.91
CA LEU A 7 5.49 -3.50 15.62
C LEU A 7 4.13 -4.03 15.17
N LEU A 8 3.73 -3.68 13.94
CA LEU A 8 2.53 -4.21 13.32
C LEU A 8 2.78 -5.53 12.59
N GLY A 9 3.91 -5.67 11.90
CA GLY A 9 4.29 -6.86 11.14
C GLY A 9 5.79 -6.96 10.92
N ASP A 10 6.21 -7.92 10.11
CA ASP A 10 7.61 -8.12 9.78
C ASP A 10 8.12 -7.11 8.74
N TYR A 11 9.43 -6.88 8.71
CA TYR A 11 10.05 -6.06 7.68
C TYR A 11 10.06 -6.83 6.35
N SER A 12 9.44 -6.25 5.31
CA SER A 12 9.34 -6.85 3.98
C SER A 12 9.31 -5.78 2.89
N PRO A 13 9.66 -6.13 1.63
CA PRO A 13 9.47 -5.22 0.50
C PRO A 13 8.00 -4.79 0.37
N SER A 14 7.74 -3.48 0.47
CA SER A 14 6.40 -2.90 0.38
C SER A 14 6.03 -2.44 -1.02
N GLU A 15 7.01 -2.19 -1.89
CA GLU A 15 6.76 -1.89 -3.32
C GLU A 15 7.59 -2.77 -4.23
N TYR A 16 6.96 -3.26 -5.29
CA TYR A 16 7.58 -4.10 -6.31
C TYR A 16 6.81 -4.04 -7.62
N VAL A 17 7.44 -4.52 -8.69
CA VAL A 17 6.82 -4.67 -10.01
C VAL A 17 6.90 -6.12 -10.47
N THR A 18 5.93 -6.53 -11.28
CA THR A 18 5.98 -7.81 -11.99
C THR A 18 6.36 -7.55 -13.45
N VAL A 19 7.45 -8.17 -13.91
CA VAL A 19 7.96 -8.06 -15.29
C VAL A 19 8.19 -9.47 -15.82
N ALA A 20 7.59 -9.80 -16.97
CA ALA A 20 7.64 -11.13 -17.58
C ALA A 20 7.29 -12.25 -16.58
N GLY A 21 6.21 -12.07 -15.81
CA GLY A 21 5.74 -12.99 -14.79
C GLY A 21 6.57 -13.07 -13.49
N ASN A 22 7.64 -12.28 -13.35
CA ASN A 22 8.51 -12.30 -12.17
C ASN A 22 8.36 -11.05 -11.32
N ASP A 23 8.13 -11.23 -10.01
CA ASP A 23 8.16 -10.11 -9.07
C ASP A 23 9.60 -9.66 -8.78
N LEU A 24 9.93 -8.45 -9.22
CA LEU A 24 11.17 -7.77 -8.86
C LEU A 24 10.97 -6.99 -7.56
N LYS A 25 11.41 -7.57 -6.45
CA LYS A 25 11.27 -6.99 -5.09
C LYS A 25 12.56 -6.39 -4.54
N LEU A 26 13.71 -6.91 -4.98
CA LEU A 26 15.02 -6.54 -4.45
C LEU A 26 15.70 -5.51 -5.35
N PHE A 27 15.85 -4.31 -4.81
CA PHE A 27 16.61 -3.21 -5.38
C PHE A 27 17.59 -2.75 -4.29
N PRO A 28 18.84 -3.27 -4.26
CA PRO A 28 19.84 -2.81 -3.29
C PRO A 28 20.00 -1.29 -3.39
N VAL A 29 20.02 -0.63 -2.23
CA VAL A 29 20.13 0.84 -2.16
C VAL A 29 21.48 1.26 -2.74
N ALA A 30 21.42 2.12 -3.75
CA ALA A 30 22.59 2.72 -4.38
C ALA A 30 22.80 4.17 -3.90
N GLU A 31 21.71 4.95 -3.85
CA GLU A 31 21.75 6.36 -3.48
C GLU A 31 20.59 6.70 -2.56
N HIS A 32 20.80 7.68 -1.70
CA HIS A 32 19.72 8.33 -0.96
C HIS A 32 20.01 9.81 -0.77
N GLN A 33 18.96 10.61 -0.64
CA GLN A 33 19.04 12.05 -0.42
C GLN A 33 17.88 12.52 0.45
N GLU A 34 18.18 13.38 1.41
CA GLU A 34 17.18 14.10 2.20
C GLU A 34 17.01 15.53 1.68
N SER A 35 15.78 16.02 1.69
CA SER A 35 15.41 17.39 1.35
C SER A 35 14.24 17.87 2.19
N THR A 36 13.98 19.18 2.16
CA THR A 36 12.74 19.77 2.65
C THR A 36 11.76 19.96 1.48
N VAL A 37 10.47 19.92 1.77
CA VAL A 37 9.41 20.23 0.80
C VAL A 37 8.53 21.35 1.34
N ASP A 38 8.03 22.17 0.42
CA ASP A 38 6.99 23.18 0.63
C ASP A 38 6.17 23.22 -0.67
N ASP A 39 5.00 22.59 -0.62
CA ASP A 39 4.11 22.38 -1.76
C ASP A 39 2.64 22.60 -1.34
N PRO A 40 1.64 22.47 -2.24
CA PRO A 40 0.23 22.70 -1.87
C PRO A 40 -0.34 21.81 -0.75
N ILE A 41 0.29 20.68 -0.41
CA ILE A 41 -0.08 19.83 0.73
C ILE A 41 0.51 20.38 2.03
N GLY A 42 1.69 21.01 1.96
CA GLY A 42 2.31 21.80 3.04
C GLY A 42 3.82 21.60 3.15
N GLU A 43 4.37 22.09 4.25
CA GLU A 43 5.78 21.93 4.59
C GLU A 43 6.08 20.51 5.11
N GLY A 44 7.29 20.01 4.87
CA GLY A 44 7.70 18.69 5.32
C GLY A 44 9.16 18.33 5.00
N LYS A 45 9.48 17.06 5.27
CA LYS A 45 10.76 16.44 4.91
C LYS A 45 10.54 15.33 3.91
N GLN A 46 11.45 15.20 2.95
CA GLN A 46 11.42 14.15 1.96
C GLN A 46 12.73 13.36 1.96
N LEU A 47 12.60 12.04 1.91
CA LEU A 47 13.70 11.10 1.68
C LEU A 47 13.51 10.46 0.31
N THR A 48 14.47 10.63 -0.58
CA THR A 48 14.54 9.95 -1.87
C THR A 48 15.57 8.83 -1.80
N ILE A 49 15.20 7.61 -2.17
CA ILE A 49 16.08 6.44 -2.20
C ILE A 49 16.00 5.83 -3.59
N SER A 50 17.14 5.43 -4.16
CA SER A 50 17.17 4.70 -5.42
C SER A 50 18.02 3.43 -5.35
N GLY A 51 17.68 2.46 -6.20
CA GLY A 51 18.39 1.19 -6.32
C GLY A 51 18.10 0.51 -7.66
N MET A 52 18.90 -0.49 -8.00
CA MET A 52 18.85 -1.18 -9.30
C MET A 52 18.49 -2.66 -9.15
N SER A 53 17.78 -3.19 -10.14
CA SER A 53 17.60 -4.63 -10.36
C SER A 53 17.76 -4.91 -11.85
N GLY A 54 18.94 -5.39 -12.24
CA GLY A 54 19.35 -5.39 -13.66
C GLY A 54 19.33 -3.97 -14.23
N ASP A 55 18.66 -3.80 -15.37
CA ASP A 55 18.49 -2.52 -16.07
C ASP A 55 17.26 -1.72 -15.59
N LEU A 56 16.63 -2.12 -14.49
CA LEU A 56 15.50 -1.40 -13.93
C LEU A 56 15.91 -0.65 -12.67
N ARG A 57 15.78 0.68 -12.71
CA ARG A 57 15.96 1.53 -11.54
C ARG A 57 14.62 1.70 -10.81
N LYS A 58 14.60 1.49 -9.50
CA LYS A 58 13.51 1.91 -8.61
C LYS A 58 13.93 3.16 -7.86
N THR A 59 13.05 4.16 -7.83
CA THR A 59 13.19 5.35 -6.98
C THR A 59 11.95 5.46 -6.09
N VAL A 60 12.18 5.58 -4.79
CA VAL A 60 11.12 5.79 -3.78
C VAL A 60 11.36 7.14 -3.12
N GLN A 61 10.38 8.03 -3.24
CA GLN A 61 10.32 9.27 -2.50
C GLN A 61 9.30 9.11 -1.38
N VAL A 62 9.71 9.40 -0.14
CA VAL A 62 8.86 9.37 1.04
C VAL A 62 8.82 10.76 1.64
N THR A 63 7.64 11.37 1.67
CA THR A 63 7.41 12.70 2.23
C THR A 63 6.63 12.60 3.54
N LEU A 64 7.16 13.23 4.59
CA LEU A 64 6.49 13.41 5.88
C LEU A 64 6.12 14.89 6.01
N TYR A 65 4.83 15.20 5.90
CA TYR A 65 4.30 16.55 6.03
C TYR A 65 4.05 16.90 7.51
N GLU A 66 4.39 18.12 7.91
CA GLU A 66 4.24 18.58 9.30
C GLU A 66 2.77 18.61 9.75
N ASN A 67 1.87 18.93 8.84
CA ASN A 67 0.42 18.96 9.08
C ASN A 67 -0.20 17.57 9.25
N PHE A 68 0.51 16.49 8.86
CA PHE A 68 0.01 15.11 8.88
C PHE A 68 1.02 14.15 9.52
N PRO A 69 1.35 14.31 10.82
CA PRO A 69 2.46 13.60 11.47
C PRO A 69 2.29 12.07 11.57
N GLY A 70 1.09 11.54 11.30
CA GLY A 70 0.79 10.11 11.25
C GLY A 70 0.77 9.50 9.84
N MET A 71 1.13 10.26 8.81
CA MET A 71 1.04 9.85 7.41
C MET A 71 2.39 10.00 6.71
N ALA A 72 2.75 8.99 5.93
CA ALA A 72 3.86 9.04 4.99
C ALA A 72 3.31 8.97 3.57
N VAL A 73 3.70 9.93 2.72
CA VAL A 73 3.28 10.00 1.32
C VAL A 73 4.38 9.45 0.44
N PHE A 74 4.04 8.50 -0.42
CA PHE A 74 5.00 7.82 -1.27
C PHE A 74 4.79 8.19 -2.74
N ASN A 75 5.88 8.47 -3.43
CA ASN A 75 5.95 8.48 -4.89
C ASN A 75 7.01 7.47 -5.34
N VAL A 76 6.56 6.46 -6.08
CA VAL A 76 7.37 5.30 -6.47
C VAL A 76 7.44 5.29 -7.98
N SER A 77 8.65 5.33 -8.51
CA SER A 77 8.89 5.28 -9.96
C SER A 77 9.87 4.16 -10.31
N TYR A 78 9.64 3.59 -11.49
CA TYR A 78 10.52 2.60 -12.09
C TYR A 78 10.98 3.15 -13.44
N THR A 79 12.29 3.19 -13.68
CA THR A 79 12.87 3.64 -14.94
C THR A 79 13.63 2.50 -15.59
N ASN A 80 13.23 2.11 -16.80
CA ASN A 80 14.05 1.24 -17.64
C ASN A 80 15.28 2.03 -18.12
N THR A 81 16.47 1.59 -17.73
CA THR A 81 17.75 2.18 -18.14
C THR A 81 18.48 1.35 -19.19
N GLY A 82 17.89 0.24 -19.65
CA GLY A 82 18.43 -0.62 -20.69
C GLY A 82 17.98 -0.20 -22.09
N GLU A 83 18.42 -0.97 -23.09
CA GLU A 83 18.09 -0.72 -24.50
C GLU A 83 16.83 -1.48 -24.98
N ALA A 84 16.41 -2.52 -24.24
CA ALA A 84 15.26 -3.34 -24.59
C ALA A 84 14.01 -2.89 -23.83
N ASP A 85 12.85 -2.98 -24.50
CA ASP A 85 11.56 -2.70 -23.87
C ASP A 85 11.27 -3.67 -22.72
N LEU A 86 10.69 -3.14 -21.63
CA LEU A 86 10.24 -3.92 -20.47
C LEU A 86 8.73 -3.81 -20.33
N ALA A 87 8.03 -4.94 -20.50
CA ALA A 87 6.60 -5.02 -20.25
C ALA A 87 6.33 -5.15 -18.74
N VAL A 88 5.82 -4.07 -18.13
CA VAL A 88 5.36 -4.08 -16.73
C VAL A 88 3.92 -4.60 -16.71
N GLU A 89 3.72 -5.75 -16.10
CA GLU A 89 2.40 -6.38 -15.97
C GLU A 89 1.65 -5.85 -14.75
N ARG A 90 2.37 -5.57 -13.67
CA ARG A 90 1.80 -5.15 -12.40
C ARG A 90 2.79 -4.29 -11.64
N TRP A 91 2.25 -3.40 -10.83
CA TRP A 91 2.97 -2.83 -9.70
C TRP A 91 2.15 -2.97 -8.42
N VAL A 92 2.87 -3.09 -7.30
CA VAL A 92 2.31 -3.13 -5.95
C VAL A 92 3.03 -2.10 -5.12
N ASN A 93 2.28 -1.34 -4.32
CA ASN A 93 2.79 -0.34 -3.39
C ASN A 93 2.20 -0.54 -2.00
N GLN A 94 2.92 -0.11 -0.97
CA GLN A 94 2.44 -0.11 0.42
C GLN A 94 1.94 -1.50 0.89
N HIS A 95 2.54 -2.58 0.38
CA HIS A 95 2.17 -3.95 0.72
C HIS A 95 2.73 -4.31 2.10
N TYR A 96 1.87 -4.21 3.10
CA TYR A 96 2.25 -4.42 4.50
C TYR A 96 1.51 -5.58 5.12
N GLN A 97 2.15 -6.17 6.13
CA GLN A 97 1.58 -7.18 6.99
C GLN A 97 1.18 -6.55 8.33
N VAL A 98 0.00 -6.91 8.83
CA VAL A 98 -0.46 -6.58 10.19
C VAL A 98 -0.76 -7.89 10.93
N LYS A 99 0.05 -8.22 11.93
CA LYS A 99 -0.10 -9.42 12.76
C LYS A 99 -1.37 -9.34 13.61
N ALA A 100 -2.02 -10.49 13.78
CA ALA A 100 -3.20 -10.64 14.61
C ALA A 100 -2.91 -10.27 16.08
N GLY A 101 -3.85 -9.57 16.70
CA GLY A 101 -3.84 -9.36 18.15
C GLY A 101 -4.31 -10.61 18.92
N GLN A 102 -4.28 -10.53 20.25
CA GLN A 102 -4.81 -11.61 21.12
C GLN A 102 -6.31 -11.46 21.41
N SER A 103 -6.94 -10.35 21.00
CA SER A 103 -8.37 -10.10 21.19
C SER A 103 -9.22 -10.90 20.20
N SER A 104 -10.53 -10.96 20.46
CA SER A 104 -11.52 -11.47 19.50
C SER A 104 -12.52 -10.37 19.15
N PRO A 105 -12.67 -9.97 17.87
CA PRO A 105 -11.83 -10.35 16.72
C PRO A 105 -10.37 -9.91 16.88
N ALA A 106 -9.46 -10.65 16.24
CA ALA A 106 -8.03 -10.36 16.33
C ALA A 106 -7.64 -9.12 15.53
N LEU A 107 -8.36 -8.87 14.42
CA LEU A 107 -8.22 -7.72 13.55
C LEU A 107 -9.60 -7.30 13.02
N TRP A 108 -9.73 -6.01 12.78
CA TRP A 108 -10.82 -5.38 12.06
C TRP A 108 -10.27 -4.70 10.81
N SER A 109 -11.15 -4.45 9.85
CA SER A 109 -10.80 -3.76 8.62
C SER A 109 -11.89 -2.80 8.16
N PHE A 110 -11.45 -1.74 7.50
CA PHE A 110 -12.28 -0.87 6.69
C PHE A 110 -12.06 -1.23 5.24
N GLN A 111 -13.16 -1.57 4.57
CA GLN A 111 -13.19 -1.97 3.18
C GLN A 111 -13.79 -0.85 2.34
N SER A 112 -13.07 -0.40 1.33
CA SER A 112 -13.52 0.68 0.46
C SER A 112 -14.36 0.22 -0.73
N GLY A 113 -14.18 -1.01 -1.18
CA GLY A 113 -14.79 -1.49 -2.42
C GLY A 113 -16.31 -1.59 -2.32
N SER A 114 -17.00 -1.23 -3.41
CA SER A 114 -18.42 -1.49 -3.57
C SER A 114 -18.68 -2.82 -4.30
N TYR A 115 -19.56 -3.65 -3.73
CA TYR A 115 -19.91 -4.99 -4.24
C TYR A 115 -21.42 -5.19 -4.36
N GLY A 116 -21.86 -6.08 -5.26
CA GLY A 116 -23.28 -6.39 -5.45
C GLY A 116 -23.99 -6.92 -4.19
N SER A 117 -23.28 -7.67 -3.34
CA SER A 117 -23.79 -8.14 -2.05
C SER A 117 -23.96 -7.04 -1.00
N ARG A 118 -23.40 -5.84 -1.24
CA ARG A 118 -23.44 -4.67 -0.35
C ARG A 118 -23.06 -5.03 1.11
N PRO A 119 -21.90 -5.66 1.34
CA PRO A 119 -21.47 -5.99 2.70
C PRO A 119 -21.21 -4.72 3.50
N ASP A 120 -21.20 -4.84 4.83
CA ASP A 120 -20.72 -3.78 5.71
C ASP A 120 -19.28 -3.39 5.36
N TRP A 121 -18.93 -2.12 5.51
CA TRP A 121 -17.57 -1.63 5.24
C TRP A 121 -16.62 -1.86 6.41
N LEU A 122 -17.14 -2.18 7.60
CA LEU A 122 -16.36 -2.50 8.79
C LEU A 122 -16.49 -3.99 9.07
N LEU A 123 -15.45 -4.77 8.73
CA LEU A 123 -15.49 -6.22 8.81
C LEU A 123 -14.41 -6.76 9.74
N PRO A 124 -14.73 -7.72 10.64
CA PRO A 124 -13.72 -8.46 11.36
C PRO A 124 -12.99 -9.38 10.37
N LEU A 125 -11.66 -9.48 10.51
CA LEU A 125 -10.86 -10.37 9.69
C LEU A 125 -10.74 -11.75 10.34
N GLY A 126 -10.85 -12.79 9.53
CA GLY A 126 -10.65 -14.18 9.91
C GLY A 126 -9.88 -14.95 8.84
N ALA A 127 -9.50 -16.18 9.14
CA ALA A 127 -8.80 -17.03 8.18
C ALA A 127 -9.59 -17.19 6.87
N GLY A 128 -8.90 -17.08 5.74
CA GLY A 128 -9.48 -17.11 4.40
C GLY A 128 -10.16 -15.81 3.94
N PHE A 129 -10.13 -14.73 4.75
CA PHE A 129 -10.67 -13.44 4.30
C PHE A 129 -9.90 -12.94 3.08
N SER A 130 -10.62 -12.49 2.05
CA SER A 130 -10.03 -11.88 0.86
C SER A 130 -11.00 -10.93 0.20
N GLN A 131 -10.57 -9.70 -0.03
CA GLN A 131 -11.38 -8.68 -0.68
C GLN A 131 -10.46 -7.74 -1.49
N ASP A 132 -10.67 -7.67 -2.82
CA ASP A 132 -9.75 -6.95 -3.72
C ASP A 132 -9.88 -5.42 -3.61
N ASN A 133 -11.07 -4.92 -3.28
CA ASN A 133 -11.44 -3.50 -3.29
C ASN A 133 -10.99 -2.81 -4.58
N TYR A 134 -11.50 -3.30 -5.71
CA TYR A 134 -11.24 -2.67 -7.00
C TYR A 134 -11.91 -1.30 -7.07
N MET A 135 -11.12 -0.28 -7.38
CA MET A 135 -11.54 1.13 -7.45
C MET A 135 -12.14 1.50 -8.81
N GLY A 136 -12.14 0.58 -9.77
CA GLY A 136 -12.85 0.75 -11.04
C GLY A 136 -14.33 0.40 -10.94
N MET A 137 -15.02 0.51 -12.07
CA MET A 137 -16.42 0.12 -12.17
C MET A 137 -16.52 -1.41 -12.18
N ASN A 138 -17.22 -1.99 -11.19
CA ASN A 138 -17.38 -3.45 -11.07
C ASN A 138 -18.61 -3.96 -11.84
N ALA A 139 -19.65 -3.13 -11.94
CA ALA A 139 -20.90 -3.38 -12.68
C ALA A 139 -21.56 -2.05 -13.05
N SER A 140 -22.70 -2.08 -13.75
CA SER A 140 -23.43 -0.87 -14.15
C SER A 140 -23.91 0.00 -12.99
N ASP A 141 -24.08 -0.56 -11.79
CA ASP A 141 -24.68 0.09 -10.62
C ASP A 141 -23.76 0.13 -9.39
N TYR A 142 -22.52 -0.38 -9.50
CA TYR A 142 -21.53 -0.29 -8.42
C TYR A 142 -20.08 -0.43 -8.87
N GLY A 143 -19.18 0.17 -8.11
CA GLY A 143 -17.74 0.16 -8.30
C GLY A 143 -17.11 1.27 -7.48
N GLY A 144 -15.77 1.37 -7.51
CA GLY A 144 -15.06 2.40 -6.78
C GLY A 144 -15.12 2.24 -5.26
N GLY A 145 -14.96 3.37 -4.58
CA GLY A 145 -14.83 3.46 -3.13
C GLY A 145 -14.07 4.71 -2.71
N THR A 146 -13.97 4.93 -1.40
CA THR A 146 -12.96 5.84 -0.85
C THR A 146 -11.58 5.19 -1.10
N PRO A 147 -10.56 5.88 -1.63
CA PRO A 147 -9.30 5.27 -2.05
C PRO A 147 -8.36 4.95 -0.88
N VAL A 148 -8.89 4.29 0.16
CA VAL A 148 -8.21 3.90 1.39
C VAL A 148 -8.79 2.59 1.92
N VAL A 149 -7.95 1.75 2.49
CA VAL A 149 -8.32 0.61 3.34
C VAL A 149 -7.56 0.74 4.65
N ASP A 150 -8.10 0.19 5.72
CA ASP A 150 -7.46 0.20 7.04
C ASP A 150 -7.58 -1.19 7.66
N VAL A 151 -6.56 -1.58 8.40
CA VAL A 151 -6.53 -2.80 9.21
C VAL A 151 -6.00 -2.43 10.59
N TRP A 152 -6.78 -2.76 11.63
CA TRP A 152 -6.41 -2.42 13.00
C TRP A 152 -6.77 -3.51 14.00
N ARG A 153 -6.06 -3.48 15.12
CA ARG A 153 -6.39 -4.15 16.38
C ARG A 153 -6.55 -3.09 17.47
N LYS A 154 -6.85 -3.52 18.69
CA LYS A 154 -7.15 -2.63 19.82
C LYS A 154 -6.03 -1.60 20.08
N GLU A 155 -4.78 -1.96 19.87
CA GLU A 155 -3.63 -1.15 20.24
C GLU A 155 -3.10 -0.25 19.12
N ALA A 156 -3.33 -0.61 17.85
CA ALA A 156 -2.77 0.08 16.68
C ALA A 156 -3.44 -0.36 15.37
N GLY A 157 -3.30 0.46 14.32
CA GLY A 157 -3.79 0.19 12.97
C GLY A 157 -2.90 0.81 11.89
N LEU A 158 -3.18 0.45 10.64
CA LEU A 158 -2.48 0.94 9.46
C LEU A 158 -3.47 1.14 8.31
N GLY A 159 -3.62 2.40 7.91
CA GLY A 159 -4.34 2.77 6.69
C GLY A 159 -3.40 2.84 5.49
N VAL A 160 -3.86 2.33 4.34
CA VAL A 160 -3.16 2.41 3.05
C VAL A 160 -4.15 2.87 1.97
N GLY A 161 -3.69 3.77 1.10
CA GLY A 161 -4.53 4.31 0.04
C GLY A 161 -3.71 5.00 -1.05
N HIS A 162 -4.39 5.71 -1.95
CA HIS A 162 -3.75 6.56 -2.95
C HIS A 162 -4.31 7.98 -2.92
N LEU A 163 -3.46 8.96 -3.25
CA LEU A 163 -3.78 10.40 -3.25
C LEU A 163 -3.95 10.97 -4.67
N GLU A 164 -4.03 10.10 -5.67
CA GLU A 164 -4.21 10.50 -7.06
C GLU A 164 -5.50 11.31 -7.26
N MET A 165 -5.38 12.46 -7.93
CA MET A 165 -6.49 13.38 -8.20
C MET A 165 -7.35 12.97 -9.40
N VAL A 166 -7.04 11.82 -10.00
CA VAL A 166 -7.79 11.23 -11.11
C VAL A 166 -8.15 9.78 -10.77
N PRO A 167 -9.27 9.26 -11.30
CA PRO A 167 -9.63 7.86 -11.10
C PRO A 167 -8.50 6.92 -11.55
N LYS A 168 -8.15 5.96 -10.70
CA LYS A 168 -7.18 4.91 -11.01
C LYS A 168 -7.85 3.55 -10.98
N LEU A 169 -7.56 2.74 -12.01
CA LEU A 169 -7.98 1.35 -12.09
C LEU A 169 -7.04 0.47 -11.27
N VAL A 170 -7.10 0.63 -9.95
CA VAL A 170 -6.28 -0.12 -8.98
C VAL A 170 -7.17 -0.88 -8.01
N SER A 171 -6.60 -1.87 -7.34
CA SER A 171 -7.20 -2.61 -6.24
C SER A 171 -6.53 -2.20 -4.92
N LEU A 172 -7.30 -2.18 -3.84
CA LEU A 172 -6.82 -1.99 -2.46
C LEU A 172 -7.01 -3.29 -1.67
N PRO A 173 -6.29 -4.38 -2.02
CA PRO A 173 -6.61 -5.70 -1.51
C PRO A 173 -6.42 -5.76 0.01
N VAL A 174 -7.35 -6.42 0.70
CA VAL A 174 -7.20 -6.84 2.10
C VAL A 174 -7.38 -8.36 2.17
N THR A 175 -6.40 -9.06 2.72
CA THR A 175 -6.44 -10.53 2.85
C THR A 175 -5.98 -10.98 4.23
N MET A 176 -6.48 -12.12 4.71
CA MET A 176 -6.01 -12.77 5.94
C MET A 176 -6.04 -14.30 5.73
N PRO A 177 -4.99 -14.88 5.12
CA PRO A 177 -5.04 -16.27 4.64
C PRO A 177 -5.26 -17.30 5.76
N ASP A 178 -4.55 -17.17 6.88
CA ASP A 178 -4.43 -18.22 7.91
C ASP A 178 -4.88 -17.76 9.32
N GLY A 179 -5.39 -16.54 9.44
CA GLY A 179 -5.80 -15.96 10.71
C GLY A 179 -4.64 -15.44 11.59
N GLN A 180 -3.39 -15.49 11.12
CA GLN A 180 -2.22 -15.01 11.87
C GLN A 180 -1.83 -13.59 11.50
N ALA A 181 -2.05 -13.20 10.26
CA ALA A 181 -1.77 -11.85 9.79
C ALA A 181 -2.68 -11.45 8.63
N ALA A 182 -3.00 -10.17 8.59
CA ALA A 182 -3.64 -9.55 7.45
C ALA A 182 -2.60 -8.85 6.57
N TYR A 183 -2.90 -8.75 5.29
CA TYR A 183 -2.12 -8.01 4.30
C TYR A 183 -3.00 -6.97 3.64
N LEU A 184 -2.45 -5.78 3.46
CA LEU A 184 -3.08 -4.67 2.74
C LEU A 184 -2.07 -3.97 1.84
N GLY A 185 -2.55 -3.29 0.79
CA GLY A 185 -1.69 -2.57 -0.14
C GLY A 185 -2.47 -1.87 -1.25
N VAL A 186 -1.75 -1.35 -2.24
CA VAL A 186 -2.29 -0.82 -3.50
C VAL A 186 -1.71 -1.64 -4.65
N ARG A 187 -2.55 -2.12 -5.56
CA ARG A 187 -2.14 -2.97 -6.69
C ARG A 187 -2.76 -2.49 -7.99
N TYR A 188 -1.94 -2.30 -9.01
CA TYR A 188 -2.39 -2.21 -10.40
C TYR A 188 -2.35 -3.59 -11.07
N GLN A 189 -3.25 -3.86 -12.01
CA GLN A 189 -3.36 -5.15 -12.69
C GLN A 189 -3.23 -5.00 -14.19
#